data_AF-A0A914ZE42-F1
#
_entry.id   AF-A0A914ZE42-F1
#
_cell.length_a   1.000
_cell.length_b   1.000
_cell.length_c   1.000
_cell.angle_alpha   90.00
_cell.angle_beta   90.00
_cell.angle_gamma   90.00
#
_symmetry.space_group_name_H-M   'P 1'
#
loop_
_entity.id
_entity.type
_entity.pdbx_description
1 polymer ?
#
loop_
_entity_poly.entity_id
_entity_poly.type
_entity_poly.pdbx_seq_one_letter_code
_entity_poly.pdbx_strand_id
1 'polypeptide(L)'
;GCTTMISLCIRNVLCEFYVERPNGFNRMLAHSSRLLPIIRIFGILDSGEKCCVHVHGVFPYIVLRLGTPLTCEVNEVLRSTLASLVAHHRPNVRSELIEAAIYDIVPFSAKSLYGYYKEDDYFVKVLFSSPQYLRLVSNVLYEEAVSSPLLQVYEAHVPYLMQFFIDYSIFGMDLIHFNDVKFRISPSKDITEHYYGGMTVGEILNDTSLVSPLLPSTSVSVECDVFATNISNVELYSNNEERSAPVTANEQDW
;
A
#
# COMPACT_ATOMS: atom_id res chain seq x y z
N GLY A 1 -26.01 -11.92 12.50
CA GLY A 1 -26.25 -10.56 11.99
C GLY A 1 -25.46 -10.42 10.73
N CYS A 2 -26.11 -10.05 9.62
CA CYS A 2 -25.42 -9.79 8.37
C CYS A 2 -24.71 -8.44 8.52
N THR A 3 -23.39 -8.44 8.66
CA THR A 3 -22.60 -7.21 8.61
C THR A 3 -22.82 -6.61 7.23
N THR A 4 -23.49 -5.47 7.14
CA THR A 4 -23.71 -4.75 5.89
C THR A 4 -22.38 -4.22 5.40
N MET A 5 -21.69 -5.02 4.58
CA MET A 5 -20.47 -4.59 3.90
C MET A 5 -20.83 -3.49 2.90
N ILE A 6 -20.44 -2.26 3.20
CA ILE A 6 -20.63 -1.14 2.27
C ILE A 6 -19.50 -1.18 1.25
N SER A 7 -19.87 -1.32 -0.02
CA SER A 7 -18.99 -1.14 -1.16
C SER A 7 -18.96 0.34 -1.56
N LEU A 8 -17.77 0.88 -1.79
CA LEU A 8 -17.54 2.24 -2.27
C LEU A 8 -16.80 2.18 -3.60
N CYS A 9 -17.32 2.85 -4.62
CA CYS A 9 -16.64 3.02 -5.90
C CYS A 9 -16.24 4.49 -6.08
N ILE A 10 -14.98 4.74 -6.40
CA ILE A 10 -14.47 6.11 -6.63
C ILE A 10 -13.66 6.15 -7.92
N ARG A 11 -13.83 7.20 -8.72
CA ARG A 11 -12.89 7.51 -9.80
C ARG A 11 -11.65 8.20 -9.24
N ASN A 12 -10.48 7.59 -9.36
CA ASN A 12 -9.25 8.17 -8.83
C ASN A 12 -8.79 9.36 -9.69
N VAL A 13 -8.39 10.46 -9.03
CA VAL A 13 -7.95 11.69 -9.71
C VAL A 13 -6.56 12.08 -9.26
N LEU A 14 -6.33 12.06 -7.94
CA LEU A 14 -5.05 12.41 -7.35
C LEU A 14 -4.73 11.44 -6.22
N CYS A 15 -3.52 10.90 -6.23
CA CYS A 15 -3.01 10.04 -5.18
C CYS A 15 -1.79 10.70 -4.53
N GLU A 16 -1.82 10.77 -3.21
CA GLU A 16 -0.72 11.26 -2.39
C GLU A 16 -0.45 10.26 -1.26
N PHE A 17 0.66 10.44 -0.55
CA PHE A 17 0.90 9.69 0.68
C PHE A 17 1.38 10.62 1.78
N TYR A 18 1.15 10.18 3.01
CA TYR A 18 1.71 10.80 4.20
C TYR A 18 2.14 9.71 5.18
N VAL A 19 2.91 10.08 6.19
CA VAL A 19 3.41 9.16 7.20
C VAL A 19 2.90 9.63 8.55
N GLU A 20 2.28 8.73 9.30
CA GLU A 20 1.67 9.05 10.60
C GLU A 20 2.06 8.00 11.65
N ARG A 21 1.93 8.35 12.92
CA ARG A 21 2.00 7.37 14.00
C ARG A 21 0.78 6.44 13.93
N PRO A 22 0.90 5.20 14.46
CA PRO A 22 -0.24 4.32 14.62
C PRO A 22 -1.43 5.00 15.31
N ASN A 23 -2.57 4.98 14.64
CA ASN A 23 -3.82 5.62 15.02
C ASN A 23 -4.86 4.56 15.41
N GLY A 24 -6.05 4.98 15.85
CA GLY A 24 -7.10 4.06 16.32
C GLY A 24 -7.56 3.03 15.28
N PHE A 25 -7.38 3.33 13.99
CA PHE A 25 -7.78 2.44 12.89
C PHE A 25 -6.68 1.44 12.55
N ASN A 26 -5.44 1.90 12.37
CA ASN A 26 -4.33 1.08 11.89
C ASN A 26 -3.42 0.50 13.00
N ARG A 27 -3.80 0.63 14.27
CA ARG A 27 -3.02 0.11 15.41
C ARG A 27 -2.66 -1.36 15.29
N MET A 28 -3.52 -2.16 14.66
CA MET A 28 -3.27 -3.59 14.43
C MET A 28 -2.05 -3.86 13.54
N LEU A 29 -1.71 -2.92 12.65
CA LEU A 29 -0.54 -3.00 11.78
C LEU A 29 0.74 -2.57 12.50
N ALA A 30 0.64 -1.93 13.66
CA ALA A 30 1.78 -1.40 14.40
C ALA A 30 2.46 -2.50 15.22
N HIS A 31 3.24 -3.36 14.57
CA HIS A 31 4.06 -4.36 15.24
C HIS A 31 5.23 -3.72 16.00
N SER A 32 6.19 -3.16 15.27
CA SER A 32 7.43 -2.54 15.79
C SER A 32 7.67 -1.14 15.22
N SER A 33 6.99 -0.80 14.11
CA SER A 33 7.18 0.48 13.43
C SER A 33 6.49 1.63 14.17
N ARG A 34 7.26 2.69 14.42
CA ARG A 34 6.77 3.93 15.06
C ARG A 34 5.92 4.80 14.12
N LEU A 35 6.05 4.57 12.82
CA LEU A 35 5.43 5.32 11.75
C LEU A 35 4.90 4.35 10.71
N LEU A 36 3.73 4.64 10.17
CA LEU A 36 3.07 3.87 9.13
C LEU A 36 2.77 4.79 7.94
N PRO A 37 3.03 4.36 6.70
CA PRO A 37 2.67 5.12 5.52
C PRO A 37 1.17 4.92 5.23
N ILE A 38 0.50 6.00 4.84
CA ILE A 38 -0.92 6.02 4.50
C ILE A 38 -1.04 6.70 3.14
N ILE A 39 -1.74 6.04 2.22
CA ILE A 39 -2.02 6.60 0.89
C ILE A 39 -3.38 7.30 0.96
N ARG A 40 -3.47 8.52 0.42
CA ARG A 40 -4.72 9.26 0.27
C ARG A 40 -5.06 9.35 -1.20
N ILE A 41 -6.25 8.89 -1.53
CA ILE A 41 -6.79 8.91 -2.88
C ILE A 41 -7.93 9.91 -2.90
N PHE A 42 -7.75 10.98 -3.65
CA PHE A 42 -8.80 11.93 -3.96
C PHE A 42 -9.49 11.51 -5.25
N GLY A 43 -10.81 11.44 -5.19
CA GLY A 43 -11.63 10.99 -6.30
C GLY A 43 -13.02 11.59 -6.29
N ILE A 44 -13.82 11.12 -7.24
CA ILE A 44 -15.22 11.51 -7.41
C ILE A 44 -16.05 10.23 -7.36
N LEU A 45 -17.10 10.24 -6.53
CA LEU A 45 -18.09 9.16 -6.45
C LEU A 45 -19.00 9.19 -7.68
N ASP A 46 -19.72 8.10 -7.94
CA ASP A 46 -20.72 8.05 -9.02
C ASP A 46 -21.86 9.07 -8.82
N SER A 47 -22.11 9.48 -7.57
CA SER A 47 -23.03 10.58 -7.23
C SER A 47 -22.52 11.97 -7.66
N GLY A 48 -21.25 12.09 -8.04
CA GLY A 48 -20.58 13.35 -8.37
C GLY A 48 -19.93 14.04 -7.18
N GLU A 49 -20.04 13.49 -5.98
CA GLU A 49 -19.44 14.05 -4.76
C GLU A 49 -17.93 13.78 -4.69
N LYS A 50 -17.18 14.77 -4.18
CA LYS A 50 -15.74 14.63 -3.97
C LYS A 50 -15.50 13.76 -2.73
N CYS A 51 -14.66 12.75 -2.90
CA CYS A 51 -14.32 11.80 -1.86
C CYS A 51 -12.80 11.73 -1.63
N CYS A 52 -12.40 11.49 -0.39
CA CYS A 52 -11.04 11.18 0.01
C CYS A 52 -11.01 9.83 0.72
N VAL A 53 -10.24 8.89 0.18
CA VAL A 53 -10.07 7.55 0.76
C VAL A 53 -8.66 7.43 1.31
N HIS A 54 -8.54 7.09 2.59
CA HIS A 54 -7.29 6.78 3.26
C HIS A 54 -7.07 5.28 3.26
N VAL A 55 -6.07 4.84 2.50
CA VAL A 55 -5.69 3.43 2.36
C VAL A 55 -4.55 3.10 3.31
N HIS A 56 -4.80 2.15 4.19
CA HIS A 56 -3.85 1.67 5.20
C HIS A 56 -3.28 0.29 4.84
N GLY A 57 -2.03 0.03 5.25
CA GLY A 57 -1.40 -1.29 5.10
C GLY A 57 -0.66 -1.51 3.78
N VAL A 58 -0.43 -0.44 3.02
CA VAL A 58 0.48 -0.47 1.86
C VAL A 58 1.85 0.01 2.33
N PHE A 59 2.90 -0.76 2.10
CA PHE A 59 4.26 -0.41 2.52
C PHE A 59 5.20 -0.33 1.32
N PRO A 60 6.05 0.71 1.20
CA PRO A 60 7.09 0.77 0.18
C PRO A 60 8.08 -0.38 0.33
N TYR A 61 8.54 -0.95 -0.77
CA TYR A 61 9.44 -2.10 -0.73
C TYR A 61 10.55 -2.08 -1.76
N ILE A 62 11.62 -2.81 -1.46
CA ILE A 62 12.64 -3.20 -2.43
C ILE A 62 12.70 -4.71 -2.51
N VAL A 63 13.20 -5.22 -3.63
CA VAL A 63 13.41 -6.65 -3.84
C VAL A 63 14.91 -6.95 -3.79
N LEU A 64 15.28 -7.99 -3.06
CA LEU A 64 16.64 -8.52 -2.99
C LEU A 64 16.65 -10.00 -3.38
N ARG A 65 17.72 -10.43 -4.05
CA ARG A 65 17.96 -11.83 -4.37
C ARG A 65 18.64 -12.50 -3.18
N LEU A 66 18.05 -13.59 -2.68
CA LEU A 66 18.59 -14.33 -1.53
C LEU A 66 19.38 -15.57 -1.96
N GLY A 67 18.96 -16.24 -3.05
CA GLY A 67 19.61 -17.47 -3.53
C GLY A 67 19.31 -18.72 -2.70
N THR A 68 18.79 -18.53 -1.49
CA THR A 68 18.39 -19.59 -0.55
C THR A 68 17.01 -19.28 0.03
N PRO A 69 16.28 -20.28 0.54
CA PRO A 69 15.00 -20.03 1.20
C PRO A 69 15.20 -19.19 2.48
N LEU A 70 14.24 -18.31 2.76
CA LEU A 70 14.27 -17.47 3.96
C LEU A 70 13.99 -18.31 5.21
N THR A 71 14.98 -18.43 6.08
CA THR A 71 14.84 -18.97 7.44
C THR A 71 14.80 -17.83 8.46
N CYS A 72 14.36 -18.09 9.69
CA CYS A 72 14.37 -17.08 10.77
C CYS A 72 15.78 -16.52 11.01
N GLU A 73 16.80 -17.36 11.01
CA GLU A 73 18.21 -16.97 11.16
C GLU A 73 18.66 -16.03 10.04
N VAL A 74 18.31 -16.37 8.79
CA VAL A 74 18.66 -15.55 7.62
C VAL A 74 17.95 -14.20 7.65
N ASN A 75 16.70 -14.15 8.13
CA ASN A 75 15.96 -12.90 8.31
C ASN A 75 16.66 -11.95 9.31
N GLU A 76 17.07 -12.47 10.48
CA GLU A 76 17.78 -11.69 11.49
C GLU A 76 19.15 -11.21 11.00
N VAL A 77 19.90 -12.08 10.31
CA VAL A 77 21.17 -11.71 9.70
C VAL A 77 20.98 -10.64 8.61
N LEU A 78 19.96 -10.77 7.78
CA LEU A 78 19.66 -9.79 6.72
C LEU A 78 19.33 -8.42 7.32
N ARG A 79 18.47 -8.37 8.34
CA ARG A 79 18.10 -7.12 9.03
C ARG A 79 19.32 -6.43 9.65
N SER A 80 20.12 -7.17 10.40
CA SER A 80 21.32 -6.63 11.06
C SER A 80 22.40 -6.20 10.05
N THR A 81 22.55 -6.95 8.96
CA THR A 81 23.47 -6.60 7.87
C THR A 81 23.06 -5.31 7.19
N LEU A 82 21.78 -5.17 6.81
CA LEU A 82 21.26 -3.94 6.20
C LEU A 82 21.44 -2.73 7.12
N ALA A 83 21.13 -2.87 8.40
CA ALA A 83 21.30 -1.79 9.38
C ALA A 83 22.77 -1.40 9.58
N SER A 84 23.67 -2.38 9.65
CA SER A 84 25.12 -2.16 9.81
C SER A 84 25.72 -1.49 8.57
N LEU A 85 25.28 -1.90 7.38
CA LEU A 85 25.74 -1.35 6.10
C LEU A 85 25.40 0.13 5.97
N VAL A 86 24.15 0.49 6.33
CA VAL A 86 23.70 1.89 6.33
C VAL A 86 24.46 2.70 7.36
N ALA A 87 24.67 2.18 8.58
CA ALA A 87 25.44 2.87 9.61
C ALA A 87 26.91 3.09 9.18
N HIS A 88 27.49 2.16 8.41
CA HIS A 88 28.84 2.29 7.87
C HIS A 88 28.95 3.43 6.84
N HIS A 89 28.04 3.49 5.86
CA HIS A 89 28.05 4.52 4.81
C HIS A 89 27.56 5.88 5.29
N ARG A 90 26.64 5.88 6.27
CA ARG A 90 25.94 7.07 6.76
C ARG A 90 26.02 7.08 8.29
N PRO A 91 27.16 7.50 8.88
CA PRO A 91 27.38 7.45 10.33
C PRO A 91 26.41 8.34 11.14
N ASN A 92 25.74 9.30 10.48
CA ASN A 92 24.71 10.13 11.10
C ASN A 92 23.41 9.36 11.39
N VAL A 93 23.23 8.18 10.78
CA VAL A 93 22.02 7.36 10.91
C VAL A 93 22.32 6.18 11.81
N ARG A 94 21.54 6.08 12.89
CA ARG A 94 21.67 4.97 13.86
C ARG A 94 21.12 3.67 13.28
N SER A 95 21.81 2.55 13.51
CA SER A 95 21.39 1.22 13.07
C SER A 95 20.00 0.85 13.62
N GLU A 96 19.72 1.14 14.90
CA GLU A 96 18.46 0.79 15.53
C GLU A 96 17.25 1.48 14.88
N LEU A 97 17.46 2.66 14.28
CA LEU A 97 16.41 3.36 13.53
C LEU A 97 16.09 2.64 12.22
N ILE A 98 17.10 2.07 11.56
CA ILE A 98 16.93 1.32 10.32
C ILE A 98 16.25 -0.02 10.60
N GLU A 99 16.68 -0.73 11.66
CA GLU A 99 16.02 -1.97 12.08
C GLU A 99 14.54 -1.75 12.41
N ALA A 100 14.22 -0.68 13.15
CA ALA A 100 12.82 -0.31 13.44
C ALA A 100 12.06 0.20 12.21
N ALA A 101 12.78 0.69 11.19
CA ALA A 101 12.18 1.17 9.95
C ALA A 101 11.79 0.02 9.01
N ILE A 102 12.46 -1.13 9.09
CA ILE A 102 12.11 -2.34 8.32
C ILE A 102 10.86 -2.96 8.95
N TYR A 103 9.74 -2.86 8.24
CA TYR A 103 8.44 -3.37 8.68
C TYR A 103 8.43 -4.89 8.69
N ASP A 104 8.59 -5.50 7.52
CA ASP A 104 8.60 -6.95 7.36
C ASP A 104 9.47 -7.39 6.17
N ILE A 105 9.83 -8.67 6.13
CA ILE A 105 10.59 -9.28 5.04
C ILE A 105 9.80 -10.48 4.53
N VAL A 106 9.23 -10.34 3.33
CA VAL A 106 8.33 -11.33 2.74
C VAL A 106 9.09 -12.13 1.68
N PRO A 107 9.26 -13.46 1.83
CA PRO A 107 9.92 -14.29 0.82
C PRO A 107 8.99 -14.59 -0.34
N PHE A 108 9.56 -14.69 -1.54
CA PHE A 108 8.86 -15.17 -2.72
C PHE A 108 9.83 -15.82 -3.71
N SER A 109 9.31 -16.64 -4.61
CA SER A 109 10.10 -17.26 -5.68
C SER A 109 9.72 -16.63 -7.01
N ALA A 110 10.72 -16.25 -7.81
CA ALA A 110 10.53 -15.59 -9.09
C ALA A 110 11.75 -15.77 -10.00
N LYS A 111 11.64 -15.32 -11.24
CA LYS A 111 12.75 -15.20 -12.19
C LYS A 111 13.10 -13.75 -12.42
N SER A 112 14.41 -13.45 -12.48
CA SER A 112 14.87 -12.15 -12.92
C SER A 112 14.52 -11.95 -14.41
N LEU A 113 14.04 -10.75 -14.75
CA LEU A 113 13.77 -10.35 -16.12
C LEU A 113 15.06 -10.23 -16.95
N TYR A 114 16.15 -9.79 -16.33
CA TYR A 114 17.42 -9.56 -17.01
C TYR A 114 18.27 -10.84 -17.01
N GLY A 115 18.28 -11.54 -18.14
CA GLY A 115 19.04 -12.77 -18.34
C GLY A 115 18.14 -13.97 -18.62
N TYR A 116 18.74 -15.11 -18.99
CA TYR A 116 18.01 -16.37 -19.17
C TYR A 116 18.23 -17.28 -17.97
N TYR A 117 17.16 -17.53 -17.23
CA TYR A 117 17.15 -18.43 -16.07
C TYR A 117 16.16 -19.55 -16.30
N LYS A 118 16.63 -20.80 -16.15
CA LYS A 118 15.78 -21.97 -16.35
C LYS A 118 14.86 -22.18 -15.15
N GLU A 119 15.42 -22.12 -13.95
CA GLU A 119 14.71 -22.34 -12.68
C GLU A 119 14.34 -21.02 -12.01
N ASP A 120 13.36 -21.07 -11.10
CA ASP A 120 13.06 -19.96 -10.21
C ASP A 120 14.13 -19.82 -9.13
N ASP A 121 14.36 -18.59 -8.68
CA ASP A 121 15.26 -18.29 -7.59
C ASP A 121 14.49 -17.72 -6.39
N TYR A 122 15.15 -17.65 -5.24
CA TYR A 122 14.59 -17.12 -4.01
C TYR A 122 14.88 -15.63 -3.90
N PHE A 123 13.80 -14.86 -3.76
CA PHE A 123 13.82 -13.42 -3.57
C PHE A 123 13.10 -13.04 -2.28
N VAL A 124 13.37 -11.83 -1.79
CA VAL A 124 12.70 -11.27 -0.63
C VAL A 124 12.26 -9.84 -0.92
N LYS A 125 11.04 -9.49 -0.51
CA LYS A 125 10.55 -8.11 -0.45
C LYS A 125 10.85 -7.57 0.94
N VAL A 126 11.70 -6.55 1.01
CA VAL A 126 11.95 -5.82 2.27
C VAL A 126 11.01 -4.63 2.32
N LEU A 127 10.02 -4.69 3.21
CA LEU A 127 9.01 -3.65 3.40
C LEU A 127 9.53 -2.58 4.38
N PHE A 128 9.30 -1.31 4.08
CA PHE A 128 9.71 -0.19 4.92
C PHE A 128 8.51 0.60 5.45
N SER A 129 8.67 1.14 6.66
CA SER A 129 7.72 2.06 7.28
C SER A 129 7.60 3.42 6.57
N SER A 130 8.62 3.85 5.83
CA SER A 130 8.61 5.12 5.11
C SER A 130 9.39 5.03 3.80
N PRO A 131 8.90 5.66 2.71
CA PRO A 131 9.62 5.70 1.44
C PRO A 131 10.98 6.39 1.52
N GLN A 132 11.23 7.21 2.55
CA GLN A 132 12.52 7.86 2.77
C GLN A 132 13.60 6.84 3.15
N TYR A 133 13.27 5.88 4.02
CA TYR A 133 14.20 4.82 4.42
C TYR A 133 14.47 3.87 3.26
N LEU A 134 13.46 3.59 2.42
CA LEU A 134 13.63 2.84 1.18
C LEU A 134 14.73 3.46 0.31
N ARG A 135 14.66 4.77 0.05
CA ARG A 135 15.65 5.49 -0.78
C ARG A 135 17.04 5.49 -0.16
N LEU A 136 17.11 5.65 1.16
CA LEU A 136 18.39 5.62 1.88
C LEU A 136 19.06 4.26 1.75
N VAL A 137 18.33 3.19 2.04
CA VAL A 137 18.82 1.81 1.98
C VAL A 137 19.18 1.42 0.55
N SER A 138 18.35 1.77 -0.44
CA SER A 138 18.63 1.46 -1.84
C SER A 138 19.91 2.12 -2.33
N ASN A 139 20.16 3.38 -1.96
CA ASN A 139 21.37 4.10 -2.37
C ASN A 139 22.64 3.44 -1.81
N VAL A 140 22.62 3.08 -0.52
CA VAL A 140 23.73 2.36 0.12
C VAL A 140 23.96 1.01 -0.54
N LEU A 141 22.88 0.27 -0.82
CA LEU A 141 23.00 -1.02 -1.50
C LEU A 141 23.52 -0.89 -2.94
N TYR A 142 23.21 0.18 -3.66
CA TYR A 142 23.79 0.43 -4.99
C TYR A 142 25.29 0.71 -4.93
N GLU A 143 25.74 1.46 -3.92
CA GLU A 143 27.18 1.70 -3.68
C GLU A 143 27.90 0.38 -3.38
N GLU A 144 27.30 -0.48 -2.56
CA GLU A 144 27.87 -1.77 -2.15
C GLU A 144 27.73 -2.89 -3.19
N ALA A 145 26.73 -2.81 -4.06
CA ALA A 145 26.53 -3.78 -5.14
C ALA A 145 27.72 -3.83 -6.12
N VAL A 146 28.54 -2.77 -6.17
CA VAL A 146 29.79 -2.75 -6.95
C VAL A 146 30.80 -3.75 -6.38
N SER A 147 30.89 -3.87 -5.06
CA SER A 147 31.81 -4.77 -4.35
C SER A 147 31.23 -6.17 -4.20
N SER A 148 29.92 -6.26 -3.94
CA SER A 148 29.20 -7.52 -3.71
C SER A 148 27.95 -7.62 -4.60
N PRO A 149 28.02 -8.35 -5.72
CA PRO A 149 26.90 -8.47 -6.67
C PRO A 149 25.61 -9.07 -6.06
N LEU A 150 25.71 -9.78 -4.93
CA LEU A 150 24.55 -10.34 -4.23
C LEU A 150 23.65 -9.26 -3.61
N LEU A 151 24.18 -8.05 -3.36
CA LEU A 151 23.44 -6.93 -2.78
C LEU A 151 22.73 -6.07 -3.84
N GLN A 152 22.68 -6.53 -5.09
CA GLN A 152 21.96 -5.83 -6.15
C GLN A 152 20.48 -5.68 -5.80
N VAL A 153 20.01 -4.43 -5.84
CA VAL A 153 18.62 -4.09 -5.56
C VAL A 153 17.77 -4.16 -6.81
N TYR A 154 16.59 -4.77 -6.67
CA TYR A 154 15.56 -4.83 -7.70
C TYR A 154 14.37 -3.94 -7.30
N GLU A 155 13.68 -3.41 -8.31
CA GLU A 155 12.45 -2.60 -8.17
C GLU A 155 12.54 -1.30 -7.34
N ALA A 156 13.71 -0.92 -6.83
CA ALA A 156 13.88 0.32 -6.05
C ALA A 156 13.70 1.63 -6.86
N HIS A 157 13.71 1.55 -8.19
CA HIS A 157 13.49 2.70 -9.08
C HIS A 157 12.00 3.05 -9.23
N VAL A 158 11.10 2.12 -8.91
CA VAL A 158 9.65 2.34 -9.01
C VAL A 158 9.20 3.20 -7.83
N PRO A 159 8.56 4.36 -8.07
CA PRO A 159 8.05 5.19 -6.98
C PRO A 159 7.00 4.45 -6.15
N TYR A 160 6.96 4.73 -4.84
CA TYR A 160 6.03 4.08 -3.90
C TYR A 160 4.55 4.06 -4.37
N LEU A 161 4.03 5.19 -4.84
CA LEU A 161 2.65 5.25 -5.35
C LEU A 161 2.44 4.41 -6.61
N MET A 162 3.46 4.24 -7.44
CA MET A 162 3.38 3.39 -8.63
C MET A 162 3.46 1.91 -8.26
N GLN A 163 4.25 1.54 -7.24
CA GLN A 163 4.21 0.19 -6.68
C GLN A 163 2.80 -0.16 -6.21
N PHE A 164 2.15 0.76 -5.48
CA PHE A 164 0.75 0.62 -5.07
C PHE A 164 -0.19 0.43 -6.27
N PHE A 165 -0.03 1.22 -7.34
CA PHE A 165 -0.88 1.09 -8.52
C PHE A 165 -0.71 -0.27 -9.22
N ILE A 166 0.52 -0.75 -9.32
CA ILE A 166 0.83 -2.04 -9.94
C ILE A 166 0.25 -3.19 -9.10
N ASP A 167 0.53 -3.19 -7.79
CA ASP A 167 0.15 -4.29 -6.89
C ASP A 167 -1.39 -4.48 -6.81
N TYR A 168 -2.15 -3.38 -6.85
CA TYR A 168 -3.61 -3.41 -6.74
C TYR A 168 -4.34 -3.23 -8.08
N SER A 169 -3.62 -3.27 -9.21
CA SER A 169 -4.18 -3.06 -10.56
C SER A 169 -5.01 -1.78 -10.68
N ILE A 170 -4.50 -0.68 -10.12
CA ILE A 170 -5.15 0.63 -10.18
C ILE A 170 -4.58 1.40 -11.37
N PHE A 171 -5.47 1.83 -12.25
CA PHE A 171 -5.14 2.71 -13.38
C PHE A 171 -5.48 4.15 -13.07
N GLY A 172 -4.85 5.09 -13.79
CA GLY A 172 -5.15 6.51 -13.62
C GLY A 172 -6.48 6.89 -14.26
N MET A 173 -7.25 7.76 -13.59
CA MET A 173 -8.58 8.20 -14.00
C MET A 173 -9.63 7.08 -14.08
N ASP A 174 -9.36 5.95 -13.42
CA ASP A 174 -10.18 4.76 -13.44
C ASP A 174 -10.93 4.56 -12.12
N LEU A 175 -11.88 3.64 -12.12
CA LEU A 175 -12.67 3.29 -10.95
C LEU A 175 -11.88 2.38 -10.00
N ILE A 176 -11.92 2.70 -8.71
CA ILE A 176 -11.40 1.87 -7.63
C ILE A 176 -12.56 1.42 -6.77
N HIS A 177 -12.63 0.11 -6.57
CA HIS A 177 -13.68 -0.56 -5.83
C HIS A 177 -13.12 -0.97 -4.47
N PHE A 178 -13.75 -0.44 -3.42
CA PHE A 178 -13.41 -0.72 -2.05
C PHE A 178 -14.55 -1.47 -1.38
N ASN A 179 -14.20 -2.51 -0.65
CA ASN A 179 -15.09 -3.21 0.26
C ASN A 179 -14.84 -2.70 1.69
N ASP A 180 -15.84 -2.83 2.57
CA ASP A 180 -15.68 -2.58 4.02
C ASP A 180 -15.06 -1.21 4.36
N VAL A 181 -15.64 -0.14 3.83
CA VAL A 181 -15.18 1.23 4.11
C VAL A 181 -15.70 1.77 5.44
N LYS A 182 -14.88 2.55 6.14
CA LYS A 182 -15.30 3.23 7.37
C LYS A 182 -15.23 4.75 7.22
N PHE A 183 -16.34 5.42 7.42
CA PHE A 183 -16.47 6.86 7.22
C PHE A 183 -15.92 7.66 8.40
N ARG A 184 -15.18 8.74 8.10
CA ARG A 184 -14.78 9.77 9.05
C ARG A 184 -15.87 10.84 9.06
N ILE A 185 -16.52 11.02 10.20
CA ILE A 185 -17.61 11.98 10.37
C ILE A 185 -17.16 13.13 11.26
N SER A 186 -17.40 14.36 10.81
CA SER A 186 -17.16 15.54 11.64
C SER A 186 -18.24 15.66 12.72
N PRO A 187 -17.90 15.96 13.98
CA PRO A 187 -18.87 16.23 15.04
C PRO A 187 -19.80 17.42 14.75
N SER A 188 -19.43 18.26 13.78
CA SER A 188 -20.18 19.46 13.40
C SER A 188 -21.27 19.22 12.34
N LYS A 189 -21.38 18.01 11.77
CA LYS A 189 -22.41 17.71 10.76
C LYS A 189 -23.75 17.37 11.41
N ASP A 190 -24.83 17.77 10.74
CA ASP A 190 -26.19 17.48 11.21
C ASP A 190 -26.54 16.00 11.00
N ILE A 191 -27.21 15.41 11.98
CA ILE A 191 -27.56 13.98 12.01
C ILE A 191 -28.50 13.60 10.85
N THR A 192 -29.34 14.55 10.41
CA THR A 192 -30.33 14.35 9.34
C THR A 192 -29.75 14.58 7.94
N GLU A 193 -28.50 15.02 7.81
CA GLU A 193 -27.85 15.24 6.52
C GLU A 193 -27.56 13.90 5.84
N HIS A 194 -27.83 13.81 4.53
CA HIS A 194 -27.43 12.66 3.72
C HIS A 194 -25.93 12.70 3.47
N TYR A 195 -25.25 11.59 3.72
CA TYR A 195 -23.79 11.51 3.62
C TYR A 195 -23.32 10.62 2.48
N TYR A 196 -23.86 9.41 2.35
CA TYR A 196 -23.47 8.48 1.30
C TYR A 196 -24.62 7.51 0.96
N GLY A 197 -24.88 7.27 -0.32
CA GLY A 197 -25.85 6.25 -0.76
C GLY A 197 -27.27 6.45 -0.22
N GLY A 198 -27.66 7.68 0.10
CA GLY A 198 -28.94 8.00 0.75
C GLY A 198 -28.95 7.81 2.27
N MET A 199 -27.91 7.21 2.86
CA MET A 199 -27.77 7.06 4.31
C MET A 199 -27.54 8.42 4.97
N THR A 200 -28.17 8.61 6.13
CA THR A 200 -27.99 9.80 6.95
C THR A 200 -26.78 9.66 7.88
N VAL A 201 -26.21 10.79 8.29
CA VAL A 201 -25.11 10.82 9.27
C VAL A 201 -25.50 10.06 10.56
N GLY A 202 -26.75 10.17 11.00
CA GLY A 202 -27.25 9.45 12.18
C GLY A 202 -27.26 7.93 12.04
N GLU A 203 -27.63 7.41 10.88
CA GLU A 203 -27.60 5.97 10.61
C GLU A 203 -26.17 5.43 10.62
N ILE A 204 -25.24 6.17 10.02
CA ILE A 204 -23.82 5.78 10.01
C ILE A 204 -23.26 5.82 11.44
N LEU A 205 -23.52 6.88 12.21
CA LEU A 205 -23.03 7.00 13.60
C LEU A 205 -23.55 5.92 14.54
N ASN A 206 -24.73 5.36 14.28
CA ASN A 206 -25.29 4.26 15.06
C ASN A 206 -24.61 2.93 14.78
N ASP A 207 -24.02 2.75 13.60
CA ASP A 207 -23.32 1.53 13.21
C ASP A 207 -21.81 1.66 13.44
N THR A 208 -21.32 0.99 14.48
CA THR A 208 -19.89 0.99 14.83
C THR A 208 -18.99 0.34 13.77
N SER A 209 -19.54 -0.47 12.87
CA SER A 209 -18.78 -1.08 11.78
C SER A 209 -18.44 -0.07 10.67
N LEU A 210 -19.30 0.93 10.48
CA LEU A 210 -19.19 1.93 9.41
C LEU A 210 -18.45 3.19 9.83
N VAL A 211 -18.24 3.41 11.13
CA VAL A 211 -17.61 4.61 11.64
C VAL A 211 -16.12 4.38 11.86
N SER A 212 -15.30 5.24 11.28
CA SER A 212 -13.89 5.31 11.61
C SER A 212 -13.69 6.00 12.96
N PRO A 213 -12.74 5.54 13.80
CA PRO A 213 -12.38 6.22 15.04
C PRO A 213 -11.68 7.57 14.82
N LEU A 214 -11.39 7.94 13.57
CA LEU A 214 -10.63 9.14 13.20
C LEU A 214 -11.54 10.27 12.73
N LEU A 215 -11.09 11.50 13.00
CA LEU A 215 -11.78 12.70 12.54
C LEU A 215 -11.36 13.04 11.09
N PRO A 216 -12.24 13.70 10.32
CA PRO A 216 -11.89 14.20 9.00
C PRO A 216 -10.67 15.12 9.03
N SER A 217 -9.81 14.95 8.04
CA SER A 217 -8.57 15.73 7.88
C SER A 217 -8.60 16.65 6.65
N THR A 218 -9.60 16.47 5.79
CA THR A 218 -9.73 17.18 4.52
C THR A 218 -11.06 17.94 4.42
N SER A 219 -11.19 18.79 3.40
CA SER A 219 -12.39 19.60 3.14
C SER A 219 -13.37 18.97 2.14
N VAL A 220 -13.22 17.67 1.85
CA VAL A 220 -14.08 16.95 0.90
C VAL A 220 -15.44 16.61 1.53
N SER A 221 -16.42 16.25 0.70
CA SER A 221 -17.76 15.90 1.16
C SER A 221 -17.78 14.59 1.97
N VAL A 222 -17.08 13.57 1.45
CA VAL A 222 -17.02 12.21 1.99
C VAL A 222 -15.57 11.80 2.24
N GLU A 223 -15.23 11.44 3.48
CA GLU A 223 -13.89 10.96 3.86
C GLU A 223 -14.02 9.59 4.53
N CYS A 224 -13.19 8.63 4.14
CA CYS A 224 -13.23 7.28 4.71
C CYS A 224 -11.86 6.62 4.80
N ASP A 225 -11.76 5.61 5.65
CA ASP A 225 -10.62 4.74 5.85
C ASP A 225 -10.91 3.34 5.32
N VAL A 226 -9.89 2.71 4.74
CA VAL A 226 -9.96 1.35 4.23
C VAL A 226 -8.61 0.66 4.39
N PHE A 227 -8.61 -0.66 4.60
CA PHE A 227 -7.40 -1.45 4.51
C PHE A 227 -7.15 -1.88 3.06
N ALA A 228 -5.87 -1.96 2.68
CA ALA A 228 -5.49 -2.32 1.32
C ALA A 228 -6.00 -3.72 0.90
N THR A 229 -6.18 -4.63 1.87
CA THR A 229 -6.77 -5.96 1.66
C THR A 229 -8.20 -5.93 1.15
N ASN A 230 -8.91 -4.81 1.30
CA ASN A 230 -10.30 -4.67 0.89
C ASN A 230 -10.47 -4.00 -0.48
N ILE A 231 -9.38 -3.78 -1.22
CA ILE A 231 -9.42 -3.30 -2.61
C ILE A 231 -9.72 -4.50 -3.53
N SER A 232 -10.81 -4.44 -4.28
CA SER A 232 -11.29 -5.58 -5.11
C SER A 232 -10.92 -5.50 -6.59
N ASN A 233 -10.23 -4.44 -7.03
CA ASN A 233 -9.86 -4.22 -8.43
C ASN A 233 -9.20 -5.45 -9.10
N VAL A 234 -8.27 -6.12 -8.41
CA VAL A 234 -7.57 -7.29 -8.96
C VAL A 234 -8.55 -8.42 -9.30
N GLU A 235 -9.54 -8.67 -8.45
CA GLU A 235 -10.57 -9.69 -8.65
C GLU A 235 -11.49 -9.31 -9.82
N LEU A 236 -11.90 -8.04 -9.90
CA LEU A 236 -12.75 -7.52 -10.96
C LEU A 236 -12.09 -7.60 -12.34
N TYR A 237 -10.81 -7.24 -12.44
CA TYR A 237 -10.05 -7.34 -13.69
C TYR A 237 -9.79 -8.79 -14.11
N SER A 238 -9.59 -9.68 -13.15
CA SER A 238 -9.45 -11.11 -13.44
C SER A 238 -10.75 -11.71 -13.98
N ASN A 239 -11.89 -11.21 -13.52
CA ASN A 239 -13.23 -11.65 -13.94
C ASN A 239 -13.75 -10.91 -15.19
N ASN A 240 -12.97 -9.99 -15.78
CA ASN A 240 -13.30 -9.26 -17.02
C ASN A 240 -14.57 -8.39 -16.97
N GLU A 241 -15.14 -8.09 -15.80
CA GLU A 241 -16.44 -7.40 -15.70
C GLU A 241 -16.37 -5.89 -16.02
N GLU A 242 -15.20 -5.25 -15.91
CA GLU A 242 -15.08 -3.78 -16.04
C GLU A 242 -13.80 -3.34 -16.78
N ARG A 243 -13.53 -3.88 -17.97
CA ARG A 243 -12.56 -3.23 -18.86
C ARG A 243 -13.21 -2.00 -19.50
N SER A 244 -12.77 -0.81 -19.10
CA SER A 244 -13.07 0.47 -19.77
C SER A 244 -12.56 0.52 -21.24
N ALA A 245 -11.72 -0.44 -21.64
CA ALA A 245 -11.26 -0.63 -23.01
C ALA A 245 -11.89 -1.90 -23.62
N PRO A 246 -12.66 -1.80 -24.73
CA PRO A 246 -13.20 -2.98 -25.39
C PRO A 246 -12.06 -3.83 -25.94
N VAL A 247 -12.04 -5.12 -25.60
CA VAL A 247 -11.21 -6.12 -26.28
C VAL A 247 -11.79 -6.32 -27.68
N THR A 248 -11.34 -5.51 -28.64
CA THR A 248 -11.47 -5.84 -30.05
C THR A 248 -10.26 -6.66 -30.45
N ALA A 249 -10.31 -7.94 -30.14
CA ALA A 249 -9.40 -8.92 -30.71
C ALA A 249 -10.23 -10.15 -31.10
N ASN A 250 -10.70 -10.15 -32.34
CA ASN A 250 -11.03 -11.39 -33.02
C ASN A 250 -9.73 -12.19 -33.13
N GLU A 251 -9.54 -13.17 -32.26
CA GLU A 251 -8.58 -14.26 -32.48
C GLU A 251 -9.16 -15.21 -33.54
N GLN A 252 -9.16 -14.71 -34.78
CA GLN A 252 -9.30 -15.46 -36.01
C GLN A 252 -8.70 -14.58 -37.09
N ASP A 253 -7.37 -14.53 -37.13
CA ASP A 253 -6.54 -14.42 -38.32
C ASP A 253 -5.07 -14.26 -37.87
N TRP A 254 -4.18 -14.98 -38.56
CA TRP A 254 -2.73 -15.18 -38.38
C TRP A 254 -2.32 -16.46 -37.64
#